data_AF-A0A844MTD3-F1
#
_entry.id   AF-A0A844MTD3-F1
#
_cell.length_a   1.000
_cell.length_b   1.000
_cell.length_c   1.000
_cell.angle_alpha   90.00
_cell.angle_beta   90.00
_cell.angle_gamma   90.00
#
_symmetry.space_group_name_H-M   'P 1'
#
loop_
_entity.id
_entity.type
_entity.pdbx_description
1 polymer ?
#
loop_
_entity_poly.entity_id
_entity_poly.type
_entity_poly.pdbx_seq_one_letter_code
_entity_poly.pdbx_strand_id
1 'polypeptide(L)'
;MGLSGKRTKEIVEAINSAFIDRNKLVMMLDYELNINAANLLDNSTYDVTVYNLVKQLDSLGRIKELIEGARRGNPGNPDLILVHKKLYHPLSGFFYEKIIPILESIDFEICKKICYEILPRDARIHLDDFRKFRDINSWLVYLKS
;
A
#
# COMPACT_ATOMS: atom_id res chain seq x y z
N MET A 1 14.35 -1.32 2.16
CA MET A 1 13.79 -0.33 1.20
C MET A 1 14.30 1.08 1.46
N GLY A 2 14.70 1.42 2.69
CA GLY A 2 15.16 2.76 3.02
C GLY A 2 13.98 3.72 3.15
N LEU A 3 12.96 3.29 3.89
CA LEU A 3 11.69 4.03 4.01
C LEU A 3 11.92 5.39 4.65
N SER A 4 11.22 6.40 4.12
CA SER A 4 11.14 7.72 4.77
C SER A 4 10.35 7.64 6.08
N GLY A 5 10.52 8.64 6.96
CA GLY A 5 9.77 8.71 8.21
C GLY A 5 8.24 8.75 7.98
N LYS A 6 7.78 9.52 6.98
CA LYS A 6 6.37 9.55 6.57
C LYS A 6 5.87 8.17 6.17
N ARG A 7 6.65 7.44 5.36
CA ARG A 7 6.23 6.11 4.89
C ARG A 7 6.24 5.06 5.99
N THR A 8 7.22 5.14 6.88
CA THR A 8 7.28 4.32 8.09
C THR A 8 6.02 4.53 8.93
N LYS A 9 5.62 5.80 9.15
CA LYS A 9 4.41 6.14 9.90
C LYS A 9 3.14 5.56 9.27
N GLU A 10 2.93 5.73 7.96
CA GLU A 10 1.77 5.18 7.24
C GLU A 10 1.66 3.65 7.41
N ILE A 11 2.79 2.93 7.36
CA ILE A 11 2.82 1.48 7.53
C ILE A 11 2.48 1.10 8.98
N VAL A 12 3.06 1.79 9.97
CA VAL A 12 2.79 1.53 11.39
C VAL A 12 1.31 1.74 11.71
N GLU A 13 0.71 2.83 11.23
CA GLU A 13 -0.71 3.12 11.42
C GLU A 13 -1.61 2.03 10.81
N ALA A 14 -1.29 1.58 9.60
CA ALA A 14 -2.04 0.51 8.95
C ALA A 14 -1.92 -0.85 9.66
N ILE A 15 -0.74 -1.19 10.19
CA ILE A 15 -0.55 -2.41 10.97
C ILE A 15 -1.34 -2.32 12.28
N ASN A 16 -1.28 -1.18 12.98
CA ASN A 16 -2.03 -0.95 14.21
C ASN A 16 -3.55 -1.00 14.01
N SER A 17 -4.06 -0.48 12.89
CA SER A 17 -5.50 -0.55 12.60
C SER A 17 -5.95 -1.96 12.23
N ALA A 18 -5.08 -2.77 11.63
CA ALA A 18 -5.36 -4.15 11.27
C ALA A 18 -5.24 -5.13 12.45
N PHE A 19 -4.31 -4.87 13.36
CA PHE A 19 -4.02 -5.70 14.52
C PHE A 19 -3.97 -4.80 15.76
N ILE A 20 -5.09 -4.73 16.48
CA ILE A 20 -5.28 -3.77 17.60
C ILE A 20 -4.43 -4.14 18.84
N ASP A 21 -4.01 -5.39 18.93
CA ASP A 21 -3.24 -5.91 20.06
C ASP A 21 -2.07 -6.78 19.61
N ARG A 22 -1.11 -6.91 20.52
CA ARG A 22 0.15 -7.64 20.31
C ARG A 22 -0.06 -9.10 19.93
N ASN A 23 -1.06 -9.78 20.49
CA ASN A 23 -1.27 -11.19 20.23
C ASN A 23 -1.73 -11.43 18.79
N LYS A 24 -2.62 -10.58 18.28
CA LYS A 24 -3.05 -10.65 16.88
C LYS A 24 -1.90 -10.42 15.90
N LEU A 25 -1.02 -9.47 16.21
CA LEU A 25 0.18 -9.23 15.41
C LEU A 25 1.11 -10.44 15.43
N VAL A 26 1.37 -11.00 16.61
CA VAL A 26 2.20 -12.21 16.78
C VAL A 26 1.65 -13.38 15.96
N MET A 27 0.34 -13.63 16.03
CA MET A 27 -0.32 -14.67 15.24
C MET A 27 -0.15 -14.44 13.74
N MET A 28 -0.33 -13.20 13.25
CA MET A 28 -0.12 -12.88 11.84
C MET A 28 1.32 -13.14 11.41
N LEU A 29 2.30 -12.73 12.22
CA LEU A 29 3.71 -12.93 11.91
C LEU A 29 4.10 -14.42 11.86
N ASP A 30 3.54 -15.23 12.77
CA ASP A 30 3.78 -16.67 12.80
C ASP A 30 3.10 -17.36 11.60
N TYR A 31 1.79 -17.18 11.45
CA TYR A 31 1.00 -17.89 10.44
C TYR A 31 1.33 -17.47 9.01
N GLU A 32 1.53 -16.17 8.77
CA GLU A 32 1.65 -15.65 7.41
C GLU A 32 3.09 -15.49 6.94
N LEU A 33 4.04 -15.33 7.88
CA LEU A 33 5.43 -14.98 7.56
C LEU A 33 6.45 -15.96 8.16
N ASN A 34 6.02 -16.94 8.97
CA ASN A 34 6.89 -17.85 9.71
C ASN A 34 7.97 -17.08 10.51
N ILE A 35 7.59 -15.93 11.07
CA ILE A 35 8.45 -15.09 11.90
C ILE A 35 8.12 -15.37 13.35
N ASN A 36 9.08 -15.95 14.07
CA ASN A 36 8.96 -16.11 15.50
C ASN A 36 9.05 -14.73 16.20
N ALA A 37 7.92 -14.30 16.75
CA ALA A 37 7.76 -13.01 17.39
C ALA A 37 8.17 -13.00 18.88
N ALA A 38 8.85 -14.03 19.40
CA ALA A 38 9.31 -14.06 20.80
C ALA A 38 10.17 -12.84 21.17
N ASN A 39 10.95 -12.31 20.22
CA ASN A 39 11.75 -11.11 20.41
C ASN A 39 10.95 -9.79 20.30
N LEU A 40 9.71 -9.86 19.80
CA LEU A 40 8.78 -8.71 19.75
C LEU A 40 7.99 -8.57 21.05
N LEU A 41 8.22 -9.41 22.06
CA LEU A 41 7.62 -9.32 23.40
C LEU A 41 8.51 -8.51 24.35
N ASP A 42 9.06 -7.39 23.89
CA ASP A 42 9.73 -6.46 24.79
C ASP A 42 8.69 -5.71 25.66
N ASN A 43 9.11 -5.19 26.82
CA ASN A 43 8.24 -4.43 27.72
C ASN A 43 7.87 -3.03 27.17
N SER A 44 7.99 -2.80 25.86
CA SER A 44 7.65 -1.53 25.22
C SER A 44 6.15 -1.40 24.98
N THR A 45 5.68 -0.21 24.63
CA THR A 45 4.29 -0.03 24.21
C THR A 45 4.05 -0.72 22.87
N TYR A 46 2.78 -1.10 22.61
CA TYR A 46 2.44 -1.80 21.37
C TYR A 46 2.85 -1.02 20.11
N ASP A 47 2.60 0.29 20.09
CA ASP A 47 3.00 1.17 18.98
C ASP A 47 4.52 1.15 18.73
N VAL A 48 5.32 1.14 19.81
CA VAL A 48 6.79 1.08 19.71
C VAL A 48 7.23 -0.27 19.16
N THR A 49 6.57 -1.35 19.57
CA THR A 49 6.83 -2.69 19.03
C THR A 49 6.55 -2.75 17.53
N VAL A 50 5.41 -2.21 17.07
CA VAL A 50 5.05 -2.17 15.64
C VAL A 50 6.05 -1.33 14.86
N TYR A 51 6.43 -0.16 15.39
CA TYR A 51 7.45 0.68 14.77
C TYR A 51 8.81 -0.04 14.62
N ASN A 52 9.28 -0.71 15.68
CA ASN A 52 10.55 -1.43 15.67
C ASN A 52 10.53 -2.61 14.67
N LEU A 53 9.41 -3.35 14.61
CA LEU A 53 9.19 -4.40 13.62
C LEU A 53 9.32 -3.86 12.19
N VAL A 54 8.64 -2.75 11.88
CA VAL A 54 8.70 -2.11 10.56
C VAL A 54 10.13 -1.68 10.23
N LYS A 55 10.84 -1.06 11.17
CA LYS A 55 12.24 -0.66 10.97
C LYS A 55 13.17 -1.85 10.71
N GLN A 56 12.98 -2.94 11.44
CA GLN A 56 13.75 -4.17 11.26
C GLN A 56 13.46 -4.82 9.90
N LEU A 57 12.20 -4.94 9.50
CA LEU A 57 11.87 -5.53 8.20
C LEU A 57 12.25 -4.61 7.03
N ASP A 58 12.29 -3.29 7.22
CA ASP A 58 12.84 -2.37 6.22
C ASP A 58 14.34 -2.56 5.99
N SER A 59 15.12 -2.71 7.06
CA SER A 59 16.57 -2.95 6.95
C SER A 59 16.88 -4.28 6.27
N LEU A 60 15.99 -5.28 6.43
CA LEU A 60 16.08 -6.58 5.76
C LEU A 60 15.48 -6.59 4.34
N GLY A 61 14.87 -5.49 3.89
CA GLY A 61 14.19 -5.44 2.58
C GLY A 61 12.88 -6.23 2.51
N ARG A 62 12.31 -6.63 3.65
CA ARG A 62 11.13 -7.51 3.78
C ARG A 62 9.80 -6.78 4.02
N ILE A 63 9.74 -5.47 3.76
CA ILE A 63 8.49 -4.69 3.91
C ILE A 63 7.38 -5.22 3.03
N LYS A 64 7.72 -5.68 1.81
CA LYS A 64 6.71 -6.27 0.93
C LYS A 64 6.08 -7.49 1.56
N GLU A 65 6.89 -8.40 2.09
CA GLU A 65 6.41 -9.58 2.80
C GLU A 65 5.52 -9.19 3.97
N LEU A 66 5.93 -8.21 4.80
CA LEU A 66 5.12 -7.72 5.93
C LEU A 66 3.73 -7.26 5.48
N ILE A 67 3.66 -6.41 4.46
CA ILE A 67 2.39 -5.86 3.98
C ILE A 67 1.51 -6.95 3.35
N GLU A 68 2.08 -7.86 2.56
CA GLU A 68 1.34 -8.97 1.98
C GLU A 68 0.82 -9.94 3.04
N GLY A 69 1.64 -10.28 4.04
CA GLY A 69 1.23 -11.12 5.17
C GLY A 69 0.13 -10.47 5.99
N ALA A 70 0.30 -9.18 6.33
CA ALA A 70 -0.72 -8.40 7.02
C ALA A 70 -2.05 -8.39 6.27
N ARG A 71 -2.02 -8.26 4.92
CA ARG A 71 -3.21 -8.34 4.08
C ARG A 71 -3.83 -9.74 4.05
N ARG A 72 -3.04 -10.82 4.10
CA ARG A 72 -3.63 -12.17 4.19
C ARG A 72 -4.29 -12.40 5.55
N GLY A 73 -3.66 -11.93 6.63
CA GLY A 73 -4.21 -12.00 7.99
C GLY A 73 -5.41 -11.08 8.23
N ASN A 74 -5.53 -9.96 7.48
CA ASN A 74 -6.68 -9.06 7.55
C ASN A 74 -7.00 -8.43 6.17
N PRO A 75 -7.65 -9.17 5.25
CA PRO A 75 -7.79 -8.80 3.85
C PRO A 75 -8.73 -7.62 3.58
N GLY A 76 -9.62 -7.32 4.52
CA GLY A 76 -10.58 -6.22 4.42
C GLY A 76 -10.12 -4.91 5.04
N ASN A 77 -8.94 -4.84 5.65
CA ASN A 77 -8.49 -3.62 6.30
C ASN A 77 -8.16 -2.52 5.26
N PRO A 78 -8.86 -1.36 5.29
CA PRO A 78 -8.72 -0.33 4.27
C PRO A 78 -7.33 0.34 4.28
N ASP A 79 -6.69 0.48 5.45
CA ASP A 79 -5.38 1.13 5.56
C ASP A 79 -4.28 0.26 4.97
N LEU A 80 -4.32 -1.06 5.19
CA LEU A 80 -3.41 -2.02 4.56
C LEU A 80 -3.61 -2.04 3.04
N ILE A 81 -4.85 -1.95 2.58
CA ILE A 81 -5.14 -1.85 1.15
C ILE A 81 -4.50 -0.61 0.56
N LEU A 82 -4.69 0.54 1.21
CA LEU A 82 -4.15 1.82 0.77
C LEU A 82 -2.61 1.82 0.78
N VAL A 83 -1.99 1.35 1.85
CA VAL A 83 -0.52 1.26 1.97
C VAL A 83 0.06 0.34 0.90
N HIS A 84 -0.54 -0.83 0.70
CA HIS A 84 -0.13 -1.76 -0.36
C HIS A 84 -0.23 -1.11 -1.75
N LYS A 85 -1.37 -0.46 -2.06
CA LYS A 85 -1.54 0.27 -3.32
C LYS A 85 -0.44 1.34 -3.46
N LYS A 86 -0.26 2.19 -2.45
CA LYS A 86 0.76 3.24 -2.52
C LYS A 86 2.18 2.68 -2.72
N LEU A 87 2.51 1.51 -2.15
CA LEU A 87 3.87 0.93 -2.20
C LEU A 87 4.14 0.12 -3.46
N TYR A 88 3.14 -0.61 -3.96
CA TYR A 88 3.33 -1.66 -4.96
C TYR A 88 2.44 -1.54 -6.18
N HIS A 89 1.60 -0.50 -6.27
CA HIS A 89 0.89 -0.25 -7.51
C HIS A 89 1.91 0.00 -8.63
N PRO A 90 1.81 -0.64 -9.81
CA PRO A 90 2.74 -0.43 -10.94
C PRO A 90 2.86 1.03 -11.45
N LEU A 91 2.03 1.92 -10.89
CA LEU A 91 1.94 3.34 -11.20
C LEU A 91 2.59 4.22 -10.10
N SER A 92 3.19 3.62 -9.06
CA SER A 92 3.39 4.15 -7.69
C SER A 92 4.50 5.19 -7.49
N GLY A 93 4.63 6.15 -8.39
CA GLY A 93 5.32 7.40 -8.04
C GLY A 93 5.02 8.44 -9.09
N PHE A 94 5.40 8.13 -10.32
CA PHE A 94 5.16 9.01 -11.45
C PHE A 94 3.67 9.25 -11.71
N PHE A 95 2.83 8.22 -11.69
CA PHE A 95 1.43 8.40 -12.09
C PHE A 95 0.62 9.15 -11.02
N TYR A 96 0.75 8.77 -9.75
CA TYR A 96 -0.01 9.41 -8.68
C TYR A 96 0.50 10.81 -8.32
N GLU A 97 1.82 11.03 -8.34
CA GLU A 97 2.39 12.34 -7.96
C GLU A 97 2.48 13.33 -9.13
N LYS A 98 2.65 12.85 -10.37
CA LYS A 98 2.82 13.73 -11.53
C LYS A 98 1.62 13.69 -12.48
N ILE A 99 1.03 12.52 -12.71
CA ILE A 99 -0.02 12.37 -13.74
C ILE A 99 -1.41 12.71 -13.18
N ILE A 100 -1.80 12.29 -11.97
CA ILE A 100 -3.14 12.62 -11.41
C ILE A 100 -3.44 14.13 -11.38
N PRO A 101 -2.54 15.02 -10.91
CA PRO A 101 -2.81 16.46 -10.92
C PRO A 101 -2.99 17.01 -12.33
N ILE A 102 -2.27 16.44 -13.31
CA ILE A 102 -2.43 16.80 -14.73
C ILE A 102 -3.78 16.29 -15.22
N LEU A 103 -4.14 15.04 -14.94
CA LEU A 103 -5.41 14.43 -15.35
C LEU A 103 -6.63 15.18 -14.79
N GLU A 104 -6.57 15.67 -13.55
CA GLU A 104 -7.62 16.50 -12.93
C GLU A 104 -7.83 17.85 -13.68
N SER A 105 -6.90 18.25 -14.55
CA SER A 105 -6.92 19.52 -15.29
C SER A 105 -7.26 19.40 -16.78
N ILE A 106 -7.43 18.19 -17.31
CA ILE A 106 -7.68 17.95 -18.74
C ILE A 106 -8.99 17.21 -18.98
N ASP A 107 -9.54 17.41 -20.17
CA ASP A 107 -10.74 16.70 -20.63
C ASP A 107 -10.53 15.18 -20.66
N PHE A 108 -11.59 14.44 -20.30
CA PHE A 108 -11.57 13.00 -20.12
C PHE A 108 -11.18 12.23 -21.40
N GLU A 109 -11.61 12.69 -22.57
CA GLU A 109 -11.27 12.03 -23.83
C GLU A 109 -9.81 12.29 -24.25
N ILE A 110 -9.25 13.43 -23.86
CA ILE A 110 -7.82 13.73 -24.03
C ILE A 110 -6.98 12.84 -23.11
N CYS A 111 -7.38 12.71 -21.84
CA CYS A 111 -6.73 11.82 -20.89
C CYS A 111 -6.68 10.37 -21.39
N LYS A 112 -7.79 9.90 -21.96
CA LYS A 112 -7.91 8.55 -22.54
C LYS A 112 -6.86 8.33 -23.62
N LYS A 113 -6.75 9.23 -24.61
CA LYS A 113 -5.74 9.15 -25.68
C LYS A 113 -4.30 9.15 -25.15
N ILE A 114 -3.98 10.08 -24.25
CA ILE A 114 -2.64 10.21 -23.65
C ILE A 114 -2.25 8.92 -22.91
N CYS A 115 -3.17 8.36 -22.12
CA CYS A 115 -2.92 7.11 -21.41
C CYS A 115 -2.68 5.93 -22.36
N TYR A 116 -3.33 5.86 -23.53
CA TYR A 116 -3.07 4.79 -24.51
C TYR A 116 -1.70 4.90 -25.21
N GLU A 117 -1.24 6.13 -25.47
CA GLU A 117 -0.02 6.38 -26.23
C GLU A 117 1.25 6.39 -25.37
N ILE A 118 1.17 6.94 -24.16
CA ILE A 118 2.36 7.18 -23.33
C ILE A 118 2.60 6.06 -22.32
N LEU A 119 1.56 5.34 -21.89
CA LEU A 119 1.74 4.36 -20.81
C LEU A 119 2.38 3.06 -21.29
N PRO A 120 3.33 2.50 -20.51
CA PRO A 120 3.89 1.18 -20.75
C PRO A 120 2.80 0.11 -20.88
N ARG A 121 3.07 -0.98 -21.60
CA ARG A 121 2.14 -2.11 -21.78
C ARG A 121 1.51 -2.57 -20.47
N ASP A 122 2.28 -2.57 -19.39
CA ASP A 122 1.88 -3.06 -18.08
C ASP A 122 0.79 -2.17 -17.44
N ALA A 123 0.80 -0.86 -17.75
CA ALA A 123 -0.24 0.08 -17.37
C ALA A 123 -1.49 -0.01 -18.26
N ARG A 124 -1.42 -0.66 -19.44
CA ARG A 124 -2.59 -0.93 -20.28
C ARG A 124 -3.53 -1.98 -19.71
N ILE A 125 -3.03 -2.89 -18.87
CA ILE A 125 -3.85 -3.89 -18.17
C ILE A 125 -4.91 -3.20 -17.28
N HIS A 126 -4.60 -1.99 -16.78
CA HIS A 126 -5.52 -1.17 -16.01
C HIS A 126 -6.36 -0.19 -16.85
N LEU A 127 -6.05 -0.02 -18.15
CA LEU A 127 -6.93 0.70 -19.08
C LEU A 127 -8.21 -0.08 -19.40
N ASP A 128 -8.19 -1.40 -19.27
CA ASP A 128 -9.41 -2.20 -19.36
C ASP A 128 -10.34 -1.99 -18.15
N ASP A 129 -9.81 -1.63 -16.97
CA ASP A 129 -10.60 -1.10 -15.86
C ASP A 129 -11.04 0.36 -16.12
N PHE A 130 -10.17 1.19 -16.72
CA PHE A 130 -10.51 2.57 -17.12
C PHE A 130 -11.74 2.64 -18.04
N ARG A 131 -11.91 1.65 -18.94
CA ARG A 131 -13.10 1.53 -19.81
C ARG A 131 -14.41 1.33 -19.05
N LYS A 132 -14.37 0.86 -17.80
CA LYS A 132 -15.55 0.66 -16.96
C LYS A 132 -16.10 1.96 -16.38
N PHE A 133 -15.31 3.03 -16.41
CA PHE A 133 -15.69 4.32 -15.86
C PHE A 133 -16.14 5.28 -16.96
N ARG A 134 -17.23 5.99 -16.69
CA ARG A 134 -17.87 6.90 -17.64
C ARG A 134 -17.21 8.28 -17.68
N ASP A 135 -16.48 8.62 -16.64
CA ASP A 135 -15.86 9.91 -16.41
C ASP A 135 -14.62 9.79 -15.51
N ILE A 136 -13.79 10.83 -15.52
CA ILE A 136 -12.51 10.84 -14.81
C ILE A 136 -12.68 10.82 -13.29
N ASN A 137 -13.75 11.42 -12.77
CA ASN A 137 -13.96 11.50 -11.32
C ASN A 137 -14.31 10.14 -10.75
N SER A 138 -15.16 9.37 -11.42
CA SER A 138 -15.48 7.98 -11.04
C SER A 138 -14.24 7.10 -11.01
N TRP A 139 -13.34 7.26 -11.99
CA TRP A 139 -12.07 6.55 -12.00
C TRP A 139 -11.09 7.03 -10.91
N LEU A 140 -11.00 8.34 -10.68
CA LEU A 140 -10.16 8.92 -9.62
C LEU A 140 -10.65 8.47 -8.24
N VAL A 141 -11.97 8.36 -8.02
CA VAL A 141 -12.53 7.79 -6.80
C VAL A 141 -12.10 6.33 -6.63
N TYR A 142 -12.17 5.51 -7.68
CA TYR A 142 -11.68 4.12 -7.66
C TYR A 142 -10.17 4.00 -7.38
N LEU A 143 -9.38 4.94 -7.89
CA LEU A 143 -7.94 4.99 -7.63
C LEU A 143 -7.60 5.44 -6.20
N LYS A 144 -8.51 6.21 -5.56
CA LYS A 144 -8.34 6.78 -4.22
C LYS A 144 -8.99 5.92 -3.12
N SER A 145 -9.94 5.05 -3.45
CA SER A 145 -10.49 3.98 -2.59
C SER A 145 -9.60 2.74 -2.61
#